data_AF-A0A2M7AHH6-F1
#
_entry.id   AF-A0A2M7AHH6-F1
#
_cell.length_a   1.000
_cell.length_b   1.000
_cell.length_c   1.000
_cell.angle_alpha   90.00
_cell.angle_beta   90.00
_cell.angle_gamma   90.00
#
_symmetry.space_group_name_H-M   'P 1'
#
loop_
_entity.id
_entity.type
_entity.pdbx_description
1 polymer ?
#
loop_
_entity_poly.entity_id
_entity_poly.type
_entity_poly.pdbx_seq_one_letter_code
_entity_poly.pdbx_strand_id
1 'polypeptide(L)' 'MQTITLHSHVGSDGILKLNVPVDASNADIEVVVVVHPVNGGDPNDTGWPPGFIERTAGVWAGEKLVREPQGEYEVREELR' A
#
# COMPACT_ATOMS: atom_id res chain seq x y z
N MET A 1 12.20 -14.88 10.58
CA MET A 1 11.68 -14.37 9.30
C MET A 1 12.41 -13.07 9.02
N GLN A 2 13.27 -13.05 8.00
CA GLN A 2 14.08 -11.88 7.63
C GLN A 2 13.52 -11.31 6.33
N THR A 3 13.19 -10.02 6.32
CA THR A 3 12.73 -9.33 5.11
C THR A 3 13.91 -8.64 4.45
N ILE A 4 14.21 -9.02 3.20
CA ILE A 4 15.27 -8.43 2.39
C ILE A 4 14.60 -7.68 1.23
N THR A 5 14.81 -6.37 1.14
CA THR A 5 14.26 -5.54 0.06
C THR A 5 15.33 -5.29 -0.99
N LEU A 6 15.10 -5.73 -2.23
CA LEU A 6 16.01 -5.50 -3.36
C LEU A 6 15.29 -4.69 -4.46
N HIS A 7 15.98 -3.67 -4.96
CA HIS A 7 15.55 -2.90 -6.13
C HIS A 7 16.39 -3.36 -7.33
N SER A 8 15.74 -3.94 -8.34
CA SER A 8 16.41 -4.45 -9.53
C SER A 8 15.56 -4.14 -10.76
N HIS A 9 16.23 -3.77 -11.85
CA HIS A 9 15.59 -3.44 -13.12
C HIS A 9 15.46 -4.69 -13.98
N VAL A 10 14.27 -4.92 -14.54
CA VAL A 10 14.04 -6.01 -15.49
C VAL A 10 14.51 -5.54 -16.86
N GLY A 11 15.45 -6.28 -17.43
CA GLY A 11 15.99 -5.99 -18.75
C GLY A 11 15.00 -6.32 -19.87
N SER A 12 15.42 -6.08 -21.10
CA SER A 12 14.63 -6.38 -22.32
C SER A 12 14.35 -7.87 -22.53
N ASP A 13 15.03 -8.75 -21.79
CA ASP A 13 14.80 -10.20 -21.76
C ASP A 13 13.61 -10.60 -20.87
N GLY A 14 13.07 -9.66 -20.08
CA GLY A 14 11.96 -9.91 -19.16
C GLY A 14 12.35 -10.69 -17.89
N ILE A 15 13.66 -10.83 -17.61
CA ILE A 15 14.15 -11.65 -16.49
C ILE A 15 14.60 -10.77 -15.32
N LEU A 16 13.97 -10.96 -14.15
CA LEU A 16 14.41 -10.35 -12.89
C LEU A 16 15.51 -11.19 -12.25
N LYS A 17 16.73 -10.65 -12.17
CA LYS A 17 17.86 -11.29 -11.48
C LYS A 17 17.93 -10.80 -10.03
N LEU A 18 17.78 -11.72 -9.08
CA LEU A 18 17.86 -11.46 -7.64
C LEU A 18 19.07 -12.20 -7.05
N ASN A 19 20.01 -11.44 -6.48
CA ASN A 19 21.10 -11.99 -5.68
C ASN A 19 20.74 -11.85 -4.21
N VAL A 20 20.30 -12.92 -3.57
CA VAL A 20 19.88 -12.92 -2.17
C VAL A 20 21.04 -13.43 -1.31
N PRO A 21 21.78 -12.56 -0.60
CA PRO A 21 22.82 -13.02 0.31
C PRO A 21 22.16 -13.70 1.50
N VAL A 22 22.52 -14.96 1.72
CA VAL A 22 22.10 -15.75 2.88
C VAL A 22 23.33 -16.08 3.70
N ASP A 23 23.33 -15.72 4.98
CA ASP A 23 24.41 -16.06 5.91
C ASP A 23 24.17 -17.44 6.53
N ALA A 24 24.13 -18.45 5.67
CA ALA A 24 23.87 -19.83 6.07
C ALA A 24 24.72 -20.78 5.24
N SER A 25 25.40 -21.70 5.94
CA SER A 25 26.24 -22.75 5.35
C SER A 25 25.61 -24.10 5.70
N ASN A 26 25.46 -25.01 4.73
CA ASN A 26 24.85 -26.34 4.93
C ASN A 26 23.46 -26.29 5.59
N ALA A 27 22.58 -25.42 5.11
CA ALA A 27 21.20 -25.34 5.59
C ALA A 27 20.23 -25.34 4.42
N ASP A 28 19.08 -26.00 4.62
CA ASP A 28 17.96 -25.92 3.70
C ASP A 28 17.23 -24.58 3.91
N ILE A 29 17.07 -23.81 2.84
CA ILE A 29 16.43 -22.49 2.88
C ILE A 29 15.24 -22.49 1.94
N GLU A 30 14.06 -22.23 2.50
CA GLU A 30 12.85 -21.95 1.74
C GLU A 30 12.78 -20.44 1.42
N VAL A 31 12.60 -20.11 0.13
CA VAL A 31 12.50 -18.73 -0.35
C VAL A 31 11.14 -18.55 -1.03
N VAL A 32 10.35 -17.61 -0.51
CA VAL A 32 9.09 -17.19 -1.13
C VAL A 32 9.30 -15.84 -1.80
N VAL A 33 9.17 -15.79 -3.13
CA VAL A 33 9.26 -14.56 -3.90
C VAL A 33 7.86 -14.12 -4.30
N VAL A 34 7.46 -12.93 -3.84
CA VAL A 34 6.19 -12.31 -4.22
C VAL A 34 6.49 -11.12 -5.13
N VAL A 35 6.11 -11.23 -6.41
CA VAL A 35 6.31 -10.19 -7.41
C VAL A 35 5.04 -9.36 -7.52
N HIS A 36 5.15 -8.06 -7.27
CA HIS A 36 4.09 -7.10 -7.59
C HIS A 36 4.57 -6.22 -8.75
N PRO A 37 3.74 -5.96 -9.76
CA PRO A 37 4.05 -4.92 -10.73
C PRO A 37 4.13 -3.60 -9.98
N VAL A 38 5.30 -2.96 -10.01
CA VAL A 38 5.42 -1.56 -9.63
C VAL A 38 4.89 -0.80 -10.82
N ASN A 39 3.57 -0.59 -10.85
CA ASN A 39 2.98 0.32 -11.81
C ASN A 39 3.69 1.65 -11.60
N GLY A 40 4.52 2.05 -12.57
CA GLY A 40 5.34 3.25 -12.54
C GLY A 40 4.51 4.52 -12.69
N GLY A 41 3.43 4.65 -11.93
CA GLY A 41 2.86 5.95 -11.65
C GLY A 41 3.88 6.73 -10.82
N ASP A 42 4.06 8.01 -11.15
CA ASP A 42 4.70 8.93 -10.23
C ASP A 42 4.02 8.76 -8.86
N PRO A 43 4.75 8.63 -7.73
CA PRO A 43 4.13 8.70 -6.41
C PRO A 43 3.23 9.93 -6.22
N ASN A 44 3.43 10.98 -7.03
CA ASN A 44 2.59 12.17 -7.11
C ASN A 44 1.44 12.07 -8.13
N ASP A 45 1.36 11.02 -8.94
CA ASP A 45 0.22 10.68 -9.80
C ASP A 45 -0.90 10.09 -8.94
N THR A 46 -1.42 10.96 -8.09
CA THR A 46 -2.54 10.69 -7.19
C THR A 46 -3.88 10.72 -7.93
N GLY A 47 -3.88 10.96 -9.25
CA GLY A 47 -5.07 11.30 -10.04
C GLY A 47 -5.60 12.72 -9.77
N TRP A 48 -4.95 13.50 -8.90
CA TRP A 48 -5.33 14.88 -8.57
C TRP A 48 -4.38 15.89 -9.21
N PRO A 49 -4.87 17.08 -9.59
CA PRO A 49 -3.99 18.16 -10.05
C PRO A 49 -2.93 18.51 -8.99
N PRO A 50 -1.71 18.91 -9.40
CA PRO A 50 -0.68 19.32 -8.46
C PRO A 50 -1.17 20.37 -7.44
N GLY A 51 -0.84 20.14 -6.17
CA GLY A 51 -1.20 21.04 -5.07
C GLY A 51 -2.69 20.97 -4.65
N PHE A 52 -3.50 20.08 -5.21
CA PHE A 52 -4.93 20.00 -4.91
C PHE A 52 -5.16 19.73 -3.42
N ILE A 53 -4.53 18.69 -2.87
CA ILE A 53 -4.69 18.30 -1.45
C ILE A 53 -4.24 19.43 -0.53
N GLU A 54 -3.12 20.08 -0.81
CA GLU A 54 -2.59 21.21 -0.04
C GLU A 54 -3.53 22.40 -0.04
N ARG A 55 -4.26 22.62 -1.14
CA ARG A 55 -5.24 23.71 -1.28
C ARG A 55 -6.62 23.36 -0.74
N THR A 56 -6.97 22.09 -0.55
CA THR A 56 -8.33 21.67 -0.17
C THR A 56 -8.42 21.04 1.22
N ALA A 57 -7.35 20.41 1.70
CA ALA A 57 -7.35 19.79 3.02
C ALA A 57 -7.47 20.87 4.10
N GLY A 58 -8.56 20.84 4.86
CA GLY A 58 -8.77 21.73 6.01
C GLY A 58 -9.21 23.16 5.65
N VAL A 59 -9.49 23.48 4.39
CA VAL A 59 -9.94 24.83 3.98
C VAL A 59 -11.44 25.07 4.15
N TRP A 60 -12.15 24.16 4.82
CA TRP A 60 -13.58 24.33 5.07
C TRP A 60 -13.83 25.60 5.91
N ALA A 61 -14.47 26.58 5.30
CA ALA A 61 -14.81 27.87 5.91
C ALA A 61 -16.33 28.03 6.18
N GLY A 62 -17.09 26.96 6.02
CA GLY A 62 -18.53 26.93 6.32
C GLY A 62 -18.81 26.78 7.82
N GLU A 63 -20.04 26.36 8.13
CA GLU A 63 -20.43 26.08 9.51
C GLU A 63 -19.62 24.94 10.13
N LYS A 64 -19.57 24.88 11.47
CA LYS A 64 -18.88 23.81 12.18
C LYS A 64 -19.41 22.46 11.73
N LEU A 65 -18.52 21.54 11.36
CA LEU A 65 -18.90 20.16 11.10
C LEU A 65 -19.46 19.55 12.40
N VAL A 66 -20.76 19.27 12.42
CA VAL A 66 -21.45 18.63 13.54
C VAL A 66 -21.79 17.20 13.14
N ARG A 67 -21.53 16.27 14.06
CA ARG A 67 -22.01 14.89 13.93
C ARG A 67 -23.44 14.85 14.45
N GLU A 68 -24.40 14.61 13.56
CA GLU A 68 -25.80 14.40 13.93
C GLU A 68 -25.98 13.14 14.80
N PRO A 69 -27.08 13.04 15.57
CA PRO A 69 -27.44 11.83 16.29
C PRO A 69 -27.48 10.62 15.34
N GLN A 70 -26.89 9.50 15.76
CA GLN A 70 -26.77 8.29 14.91
C GLN A 70 -28.09 7.52 14.72
N GLY A 71 -29.19 7.98 15.34
CA GLY A 71 -30.45 7.25 15.37
C GLY A 71 -30.39 5.97 16.21
N GLU A 72 -31.40 5.13 16.04
CA GLU A 72 -31.46 3.81 16.67
C GLU A 72 -30.65 2.80 15.86
N TYR A 73 -29.98 1.87 16.55
CA TYR A 73 -29.31 0.76 15.90
C TYR A 73 -30.32 -0.22 15.30
N GLU A 74 -29.92 -0.86 14.20
CA GLU A 74 -30.66 -2.01 13.67
C GLU A 74 -30.71 -3.13 14.71
N VAL A 75 -31.90 -3.71 14.90
CA VAL A 75 -32.07 -4.92 15.71
C VAL A 75 -31.63 -6.11 14.88
N ARG A 76 -30.53 -6.76 15.29
CA ARG A 76 -30.04 -7.99 14.66
C ARG A 76 -30.78 -9.21 15.20
N GLU A 77 -30.95 -10.22 14.36
CA GLU A 77 -31.46 -11.52 14.79
C GLU A 77 -30.50 -12.17 15.81
N GLU A 78 -31.06 -12.95 16.74
CA GLU A 78 -30.26 -13.72 17.70
C GLU A 78 -29.41 -14.77 16.97
N LEU A 79 -28.15 -14.88 17.38
CA LEU A 79 -27.27 -15.95 16.91
C LEU A 79 -27.81 -17.29 17.42
N ARG A 80 -28.09 -18.22 16.50
CA ARG A 80 -28.46 -19.60 16.80
C ARG A 80 -27.25 -20.47 17.12
#